data_AF-D5RI41-F1
#
_entry.id   AF-D5RI41-F1
#
_cell.length_a   1.000
_cell.length_b   1.000
_cell.length_c   1.000
_cell.angle_alpha   90.00
_cell.angle_beta   90.00
_cell.angle_gamma   90.00
#
_symmetry.space_group_name_H-M   'P 1'
#
loop_
_entity.id
_entity.type
_entity.pdbx_description
1 polymer ?
#
loop_
_entity_poly.entity_id
_entity_poly.type
_entity_poly.pdbx_seq_one_letter_code
_entity_poly.pdbx_strand_id
1 'polypeptide(L)'
;LGIMAFAILTGGTNLDAAGAALQEGALMPRLPLALALAALLAVGLAANGRLPTDDPDGLSEPALRQGAMRLEASGRHLALWEMQAALRLLLWLSLLAALFLPFGTAEAAAGPLAWGLGLLAWLGKLGLLALALALAEALLARLPPRRLPELLGLALLLALLGLVFLLLASSLA
;
A
#
# COMPACT_ATOMS: atom_id res chain seq x y z
N LEU A 1 10.86 2.84 6.26
CA LEU A 1 10.58 2.74 7.72
C LEU A 1 9.46 1.74 8.01
N GLY A 2 8.27 1.85 7.42
CA GLY A 2 7.18 0.87 7.65
C GLY A 2 7.57 -0.59 7.38
N ILE A 3 8.21 -0.87 6.24
CA ILE A 3 8.72 -2.22 5.91
C ILE A 3 9.81 -2.68 6.90
N MET A 4 10.63 -1.75 7.40
CA MET A 4 11.70 -2.06 8.36
C MET A 4 11.15 -2.38 9.75
N ALA A 5 10.14 -1.64 10.21
CA ALA A 5 9.42 -1.95 11.46
C ALA A 5 8.84 -3.38 11.41
N PHE A 6 8.31 -3.76 10.26
CA PHE A 6 7.78 -5.09 10.05
C PHE A 6 8.86 -6.17 10.00
N ALA A 7 9.99 -5.93 9.31
CA ALA A 7 11.11 -6.88 9.28
C ALA A 7 11.75 -7.13 10.66
N ILE A 8 11.78 -6.10 11.53
CA ILE A 8 12.26 -6.23 12.91
C ILE A 8 11.31 -7.10 13.75
N LEU A 9 9.99 -6.92 13.56
CA LEU A 9 8.96 -7.72 14.22
C LEU A 9 9.01 -9.20 13.85
N THR A 10 9.30 -9.50 12.59
CA THR A 10 9.24 -10.85 12.03
C THR A 10 10.61 -11.55 12.04
N GLY A 11 11.67 -10.85 12.47
CA GLY A 11 13.04 -11.36 12.49
C GLY A 11 13.63 -11.67 11.12
N GLY A 12 13.00 -11.21 10.02
CA GLY A 12 13.39 -11.58 8.65
C GLY A 12 12.57 -10.88 7.56
N THR A 13 12.96 -11.10 6.31
CA THR A 13 12.32 -10.49 5.11
C THR A 13 11.35 -11.42 4.39
N ASN A 14 11.12 -12.63 4.90
CA ASN A 14 10.22 -13.60 4.29
C ASN A 14 8.75 -13.25 4.60
N LEU A 15 7.96 -13.05 3.55
CA LEU A 15 6.56 -12.64 3.64
C LEU A 15 5.67 -13.72 4.26
N ASP A 16 5.95 -15.00 3.97
CA ASP A 16 5.16 -16.13 4.48
C ASP A 16 5.41 -16.34 5.99
N ALA A 17 6.69 -16.32 6.39
CA ALA A 17 7.08 -16.42 7.80
C ALA A 17 6.53 -15.24 8.61
N ALA A 18 6.52 -14.05 8.02
CA ALA A 18 5.93 -12.87 8.64
C ALA A 18 4.40 -12.97 8.81
N GLY A 19 3.70 -13.49 7.81
CA GLY A 19 2.25 -13.73 7.88
C GLY A 19 1.90 -14.76 8.95
N ALA A 20 2.67 -15.84 9.05
CA ALA A 20 2.52 -16.86 10.08
C ALA A 20 2.77 -16.32 11.50
N ALA A 21 3.85 -15.54 11.68
CA ALA A 21 4.17 -14.90 12.97
C ALA A 21 3.06 -13.95 13.45
N LEU A 22 2.40 -13.23 12.53
CA LEU A 22 1.22 -12.41 12.87
C LEU A 22 -0.02 -13.23 13.25
N GLN A 23 -0.17 -14.45 12.71
CA GLN A 23 -1.29 -15.34 13.05
C GLN A 23 -1.09 -16.02 14.41
N GLU A 24 0.16 -16.36 14.76
CA GLU A 24 0.53 -17.03 16.01
C GLU A 24 0.62 -16.07 17.21
N GLY A 25 0.97 -14.80 16.97
CA GLY A 25 1.20 -13.78 18.00
C GLY A 25 -0.07 -13.09 18.53
N ALA A 26 -0.67 -13.67 19.58
CA ALA A 26 -1.63 -12.99 20.43
C ALA A 26 -1.06 -11.68 21.01
N LEU A 27 -1.81 -10.57 20.88
CA LEU A 27 -1.54 -9.26 21.48
C LEU A 27 -0.34 -8.46 20.92
N MET A 28 -0.05 -8.52 19.62
CA MET A 28 0.69 -7.41 19.02
C MET A 28 -0.09 -6.10 19.22
N PRO A 29 0.56 -4.99 19.63
CA PRO A 29 -0.12 -3.72 19.78
C PRO A 29 -0.69 -3.29 18.42
N ARG A 30 -2.02 -3.38 18.28
CA ARG A 30 -2.73 -3.07 17.03
C ARG A 30 -2.51 -1.63 16.57
N LEU A 31 -2.17 -0.75 17.51
CA LEU A 31 -1.99 0.68 17.27
C LEU A 31 -0.77 1.00 16.39
N PRO A 32 0.48 0.56 16.69
CA PRO A 32 1.62 0.76 15.79
C PRO A 32 1.45 0.07 14.42
N LEU A 33 0.76 -1.07 14.35
CA LEU A 33 0.45 -1.72 13.07
C LEU A 33 -0.54 -0.87 12.25
N ALA A 34 -1.57 -0.30 12.89
CA ALA A 34 -2.53 0.61 12.25
C ALA A 34 -1.86 1.92 11.79
N LEU A 35 -0.91 2.46 12.56
CA LEU A 35 -0.12 3.63 12.18
C LEU A 35 0.79 3.34 10.97
N ALA A 36 1.42 2.17 10.94
CA ALA A 36 2.22 1.72 9.80
C ALA A 36 1.37 1.48 8.54
N LEU A 37 0.15 0.94 8.69
CA LEU A 37 -0.82 0.80 7.61
C LEU A 37 -1.23 2.16 7.06
N ALA A 38 -1.59 3.11 7.92
CA ALA A 38 -1.96 4.46 7.51
C ALA A 38 -0.82 5.18 6.77
N ALA A 39 0.41 5.04 7.26
CA ALA A 39 1.60 5.58 6.60
C ALA A 39 1.84 4.94 5.21
N LEU A 40 1.72 3.61 5.09
CA LEU A 40 1.90 2.93 3.81
C LEU A 40 0.76 3.19 2.83
N LEU A 41 -0.47 3.39 3.30
CA LEU A 41 -1.60 3.82 2.47
C LEU A 41 -1.38 5.25 1.93
N ALA A 42 -0.92 6.17 2.79
CA ALA A 42 -0.59 7.53 2.37
C ALA A 42 0.55 7.56 1.33
N VAL A 43 1.59 6.75 1.53
CA VAL A 43 2.67 6.57 0.54
C VAL A 43 2.16 5.89 -0.73
N GLY A 44 1.29 4.89 -0.61
CA GLY A 44 0.69 4.19 -1.75
C GLY A 44 -0.18 5.11 -2.62
N LEU A 45 -0.87 6.07 -2.01
CA LEU A 45 -1.62 7.09 -2.74
C LEU A 45 -0.70 8.02 -3.52
N ALA A 46 0.38 8.49 -2.89
CA ALA A 46 1.39 9.33 -3.54
C ALA A 46 2.16 8.60 -4.65
N ALA A 47 2.55 7.35 -4.41
CA ALA A 47 3.35 6.55 -5.35
C ALA A 47 2.57 6.12 -6.61
N ASN A 48 1.24 6.13 -6.56
CA ASN A 48 0.40 5.76 -7.71
C ASN A 48 -0.04 6.95 -8.56
N GLY A 49 0.44 8.17 -8.29
CA GLY A 49 0.14 9.36 -9.11
C GLY A 49 -1.34 9.76 -9.07
N ARG A 50 -2.04 9.42 -7.98
CA ARG A 50 -3.47 9.72 -7.77
C ARG A 50 -3.72 11.07 -7.09
N LEU A 51 -2.66 11.83 -6.84
CA LEU A 51 -2.74 13.19 -6.32
C LEU A 51 -2.71 14.20 -7.47
N PRO A 52 -3.33 15.39 -7.30
CA PRO A 52 -3.53 16.39 -8.36
C PRO A 52 -2.26 17.05 -8.91
N THR A 53 -1.06 16.51 -8.64
CA THR A 53 0.20 16.94 -9.27
C THR A 53 0.34 16.43 -10.70
N ASP A 54 -0.34 15.32 -11.04
CA ASP A 54 -0.24 14.65 -12.34
C ASP A 54 -1.42 14.98 -13.27
N ASP A 55 -2.22 15.99 -12.93
CA ASP A 55 -3.34 16.44 -13.75
C ASP A 55 -2.81 17.11 -15.03
N PRO A 56 -3.03 16.54 -16.23
CA PRO A 56 -2.55 17.11 -17.49
C PRO A 56 -3.17 18.48 -17.81
N ASP A 57 -4.28 18.84 -17.14
CA ASP A 57 -4.92 20.16 -17.25
C ASP A 57 -4.24 21.24 -16.40
N GLY A 58 -3.30 20.85 -15.53
CA GLY A 58 -2.40 21.78 -14.87
C GLY A 58 -1.42 22.35 -15.89
N LEU A 59 -1.52 23.64 -16.22
CA LEU A 59 -0.64 24.42 -17.10
C LEU A 59 0.81 24.55 -16.56
N SER A 60 1.43 23.44 -16.18
CA SER A 60 2.83 23.32 -15.80
C SER A 60 3.60 22.73 -16.97
N GLU A 61 4.74 23.32 -17.32
CA GLU A 61 5.62 22.84 -18.38
C GLU A 61 5.93 21.31 -18.37
N PRO A 62 6.10 20.65 -17.19
CA PRO A 62 6.28 19.19 -17.16
C PRO A 62 4.99 18.38 -17.39
N ALA A 63 3.83 18.86 -16.95
CA ALA A 63 2.53 18.19 -17.15
C ALA A 63 2.12 18.24 -18.64
N LEU A 64 2.39 19.36 -19.31
CA LEU A 64 2.20 19.51 -20.75
C LEU A 64 3.05 18.52 -21.56
N ARG A 65 4.33 18.34 -21.18
CA ARG A 65 5.20 17.33 -21.81
C ARG A 65 4.70 15.91 -21.58
N GLN A 66 4.25 15.59 -20.36
CA GLN A 66 3.77 14.25 -20.03
C GLN A 66 2.41 13.93 -20.68
N GLY A 67 1.54 14.94 -20.83
CA GLY A 67 0.29 14.86 -21.60
C GLY A 67 0.54 14.67 -23.09
N ALA A 68 1.48 15.43 -23.67
CA ALA A 68 1.92 15.25 -25.06
C ALA A 68 2.50 13.84 -25.31
N MET A 69 3.30 13.32 -24.37
CA MET A 69 3.89 11.97 -24.47
C MET A 69 2.83 10.86 -24.54
N ARG A 70 1.67 11.02 -23.87
CA ARG A 70 0.53 10.09 -23.97
C ARG A 70 -0.20 10.19 -25.30
N LEU A 71 -0.31 11.39 -25.86
CA LEU A 71 -0.95 11.63 -27.16
C LEU A 71 -0.07 11.18 -28.34
N GLU A 72 1.24 11.18 -28.16
CA GLU A 72 2.22 10.70 -29.14
C GLU A 72 2.39 9.17 -29.11
N ALA A 73 1.93 8.50 -28.06
CA ALA A 73 2.02 7.05 -27.94
C ALA A 73 0.95 6.35 -28.79
N SER A 74 1.35 5.32 -29.55
CA SER A 74 0.40 4.47 -30.26
C SER A 74 -0.43 3.62 -29.30
N GLY A 75 -1.59 3.12 -29.75
CA GLY A 75 -2.50 2.33 -28.91
C GLY A 75 -1.84 1.13 -28.22
N ARG A 76 -0.82 0.52 -28.82
CA ARG A 76 -0.05 -0.57 -28.17
C ARG A 76 0.83 -0.07 -27.02
N HIS A 77 1.53 1.04 -27.21
CA HIS A 77 2.39 1.60 -26.17
C HIS A 77 1.57 2.18 -25.01
N LEU A 78 0.41 2.78 -25.33
CA LEU A 78 -0.54 3.21 -24.32
C LEU A 78 -1.05 2.05 -23.46
N ALA A 79 -1.45 0.94 -24.09
CA ALA A 79 -1.89 -0.26 -23.37
C ALA A 79 -0.81 -0.84 -22.45
N LEU A 80 0.47 -0.80 -22.85
CA LEU A 80 1.58 -1.24 -22.00
C LEU A 80 1.78 -0.33 -20.79
N TRP A 81 1.60 0.99 -20.95
CA TRP A 81 1.70 1.93 -19.83
C TRP A 81 0.54 1.79 -18.85
N GLU A 82 -0.68 1.59 -19.35
CA GLU A 82 -1.84 1.31 -18.49
C GLU A 82 -1.68 -0.02 -17.75
N MET A 83 -1.18 -1.06 -18.42
CA MET A 83 -0.88 -2.35 -17.79
C MET A 83 0.18 -2.20 -16.70
N GLN A 84 1.26 -1.44 -16.95
CA GLN A 84 2.30 -1.18 -15.96
C GLN A 84 1.71 -0.46 -14.72
N ALA A 85 0.82 0.52 -14.93
CA ALA A 85 0.15 1.22 -13.84
C ALA A 85 -0.76 0.27 -13.04
N ALA A 86 -1.52 -0.58 -13.71
CA ALA A 86 -2.39 -1.58 -13.08
C ALA A 86 -1.59 -2.62 -12.28
N LEU A 87 -0.50 -3.15 -12.85
CA LEU A 87 0.38 -4.10 -12.16
C LEU A 87 1.04 -3.48 -10.93
N ARG A 88 1.47 -2.23 -11.01
CA ARG A 88 2.04 -1.50 -9.86
C ARG A 88 1.01 -1.35 -8.74
N LEU A 89 -0.23 -0.98 -9.06
CA LEU A 89 -1.30 -0.88 -8.08
C LEU A 89 -1.61 -2.25 -7.46
N LEU A 90 -1.72 -3.29 -8.28
CA LEU A 90 -1.98 -4.66 -7.82
C LEU A 90 -0.89 -5.13 -6.87
N LEU A 91 0.39 -4.89 -7.20
CA LEU A 91 1.53 -5.22 -6.35
C LEU A 91 1.44 -4.50 -5.00
N TRP A 92 1.18 -3.19 -5.02
CA TRP A 92 1.07 -2.39 -3.79
C TRP A 92 -0.06 -2.88 -2.87
N LEU A 93 -1.25 -3.12 -3.42
CA LEU A 93 -2.40 -3.60 -2.64
C LEU A 93 -2.18 -5.02 -2.14
N SER A 94 -1.55 -5.88 -2.94
CA SER A 94 -1.22 -7.26 -2.54
C SER A 94 -0.21 -7.28 -1.39
N LEU A 95 0.81 -6.43 -1.45
CA LEU A 95 1.80 -6.31 -0.39
C LEU A 95 1.17 -5.81 0.91
N LEU A 96 0.31 -4.79 0.83
CA LEU A 96 -0.47 -4.31 1.99
C LEU A 96 -1.38 -5.40 2.57
N ALA A 97 -2.10 -6.13 1.72
CA ALA A 97 -2.97 -7.21 2.14
C ALA A 97 -2.20 -8.34 2.85
N ALA A 98 -1.04 -8.73 2.32
CA ALA A 98 -0.20 -9.75 2.92
C ALA A 98 0.38 -9.32 4.26
N LEU A 99 0.78 -8.05 4.38
CA LEU A 99 1.45 -7.51 5.58
C LEU A 99 0.49 -7.28 6.76
N PHE A 100 -0.68 -6.70 6.48
CA PHE A 100 -1.59 -6.20 7.52
C PHE A 100 -2.81 -7.07 7.75
N LEU A 101 -3.19 -7.88 6.76
CA LEU A 101 -4.36 -8.76 6.82
C LEU A 101 -3.94 -10.19 6.49
N PRO A 102 -3.06 -10.84 7.28
CA PRO A 102 -2.57 -12.18 6.96
C PRO A 102 -3.61 -13.31 7.12
N PHE A 103 -4.90 -13.02 7.36
CA PHE A 103 -5.94 -14.04 7.56
C PHE A 103 -6.43 -14.69 6.26
N GLY A 104 -6.82 -15.97 6.27
CA GLY A 104 -7.38 -16.64 5.09
C GLY A 104 -6.36 -17.04 4.03
N THR A 105 -5.10 -17.24 4.43
CA THR A 105 -4.09 -17.94 3.62
C THR A 105 -4.39 -19.45 3.68
N ALA A 106 -4.49 -20.09 2.52
CA ALA A 106 -4.65 -21.54 2.46
C ALA A 106 -3.27 -22.21 2.50
N GLU A 107 -3.10 -23.20 3.37
CA GLU A 107 -1.87 -24.00 3.37
C GLU A 107 -1.73 -24.79 2.07
N ALA A 108 -0.49 -25.08 1.67
CA ALA A 108 -0.20 -25.83 0.45
C ALA A 108 -0.88 -27.22 0.44
N ALA A 109 -1.12 -27.81 1.61
CA ALA A 109 -1.76 -29.11 1.79
C ALA A 109 -3.30 -29.06 1.91
N ALA A 110 -3.92 -27.87 1.94
CA ALA A 110 -5.33 -27.70 2.29
C ALA A 110 -6.35 -28.10 1.20
N GLY A 111 -5.87 -28.43 0.00
CA GLY A 111 -6.69 -28.91 -1.12
C GLY A 111 -7.41 -27.83 -1.94
N PRO A 112 -8.09 -28.21 -3.04
CA PRO A 112 -8.59 -27.26 -4.05
C PRO A 112 -9.66 -26.28 -3.54
N LEU A 113 -10.53 -26.72 -2.63
CA LEU A 113 -11.58 -25.89 -2.04
C LEU A 113 -10.99 -24.79 -1.15
N ALA A 114 -9.95 -25.10 -0.37
CA ALA A 114 -9.26 -24.14 0.46
C ALA A 114 -8.55 -23.08 -0.39
N TRP A 115 -7.95 -23.49 -1.52
CA TRP A 115 -7.34 -22.55 -2.46
C TRP A 115 -8.36 -21.59 -3.08
N GLY A 116 -9.55 -22.09 -3.44
CA GLY A 116 -10.65 -21.25 -3.93
C GLY A 116 -11.12 -20.21 -2.92
N LEU A 117 -11.28 -20.61 -1.65
CA LEU A 117 -11.62 -19.70 -0.56
C LEU A 117 -10.50 -18.69 -0.27
N GLY A 118 -9.23 -19.11 -0.32
CA GLY A 118 -8.08 -18.22 -0.16
C GLY A 118 -8.01 -17.16 -1.26
N LEU A 119 -8.29 -17.54 -2.51
CA LEU A 119 -8.35 -16.60 -3.64
C LEU A 119 -9.50 -15.59 -3.46
N LEU A 120 -10.68 -16.03 -3.03
CA LEU A 120 -11.81 -15.15 -2.74
C LEU A 120 -11.50 -14.18 -1.59
N ALA A 121 -10.88 -14.68 -0.51
CA ALA A 121 -10.44 -13.85 0.60
C ALA A 121 -9.42 -12.79 0.15
N TRP A 122 -8.47 -13.17 -0.71
CA TRP A 122 -7.51 -12.25 -1.30
C TRP A 122 -8.19 -11.17 -2.16
N LEU A 123 -9.11 -11.55 -3.07
CA LEU A 123 -9.88 -10.60 -3.87
C LEU A 123 -10.71 -9.64 -2.99
N GLY A 124 -11.34 -10.14 -1.93
CA GLY A 124 -12.09 -9.33 -0.98
C GLY A 124 -11.22 -8.27 -0.30
N LYS A 125 -10.02 -8.64 0.13
CA LYS A 125 -9.06 -7.69 0.72
C LYS A 125 -8.61 -6.63 -0.28
N LEU A 126 -8.29 -7.03 -1.51
CA LEU A 126 -7.92 -6.10 -2.56
C LEU A 126 -9.04 -5.10 -2.84
N GLY A 127 -10.28 -5.57 -2.91
CA GLY A 127 -11.45 -4.70 -3.08
C GLY A 127 -11.61 -3.70 -1.94
N LEU A 128 -11.45 -4.13 -0.69
CA LEU A 128 -11.54 -3.26 0.48
C LEU A 128 -10.43 -2.20 0.50
N LEU A 129 -9.18 -2.60 0.22
CA LEU A 129 -8.04 -1.68 0.15
C LEU A 129 -8.17 -0.71 -1.02
N ALA A 130 -8.67 -1.17 -2.18
CA ALA A 130 -8.95 -0.32 -3.33
C ALA A 130 -10.05 0.71 -3.02
N LEU A 131 -11.10 0.31 -2.30
CA LEU A 131 -12.15 1.23 -1.85
C LEU A 131 -11.60 2.27 -0.86
N ALA A 132 -10.80 1.84 0.12
CA ALA A 132 -10.14 2.75 1.07
C ALA A 132 -9.24 3.77 0.34
N LEU A 133 -8.50 3.30 -0.68
CA LEU A 133 -7.67 4.16 -1.51
C LEU A 133 -8.52 5.17 -2.32
N ALA A 134 -9.61 4.72 -2.94
CA ALA A 134 -10.52 5.58 -3.70
C ALA A 134 -11.20 6.63 -2.82
N LEU A 135 -11.57 6.28 -1.58
CA LEU A 135 -12.10 7.24 -0.60
C LEU A 135 -11.03 8.25 -0.19
N ALA A 136 -9.82 7.79 0.09
CA ALA A 136 -8.70 8.69 0.43
C ALA A 136 -8.44 9.67 -0.72
N GLU A 137 -8.42 9.19 -1.97
CA GLU A 137 -8.31 10.03 -3.16
C GLU A 137 -9.44 11.06 -3.24
N ALA A 138 -10.70 10.65 -3.06
CA ALA A 138 -11.84 11.56 -3.09
C ALA A 138 -11.76 12.67 -2.00
N LEU A 139 -11.24 12.33 -0.81
CA LEU A 139 -11.04 13.29 0.28
C LEU A 139 -9.84 14.22 0.03
N LEU A 140 -8.79 13.71 -0.62
CA LEU A 140 -7.53 14.42 -0.85
C LEU A 140 -7.47 15.12 -2.22
N ALA A 141 -8.49 14.94 -3.06
CA ALA A 141 -8.60 15.51 -4.41
C ALA A 141 -8.47 17.04 -4.47
N ARG A 142 -8.72 17.72 -3.35
CA ARG A 142 -8.66 19.19 -3.25
C ARG A 142 -7.34 19.72 -2.68
N LEU A 143 -6.37 18.85 -2.39
CA LEU A 143 -5.10 19.30 -1.84
C LEU A 143 -4.29 20.07 -2.89
N PRO A 144 -3.81 21.28 -2.57
CA PRO A 144 -2.89 21.99 -3.45
C PRO A 144 -1.62 21.16 -3.64
N PRO A 145 -1.02 21.14 -4.85
CA PRO A 145 0.21 20.37 -5.14
C PRO A 145 1.37 20.72 -4.19
N ARG A 146 1.38 21.92 -3.62
CA ARG A 146 2.35 22.37 -2.62
C ARG A 146 2.30 21.62 -1.28
N ARG A 147 1.18 20.94 -0.96
CA ARG A 147 0.99 20.19 0.29
C ARG A 147 1.33 18.70 0.17
N LEU A 148 1.68 18.22 -1.03
CA LEU A 148 2.17 16.86 -1.22
C LEU A 148 3.41 16.52 -0.35
N PRO A 149 4.45 17.36 -0.26
CA PRO A 149 5.57 17.10 0.65
C PRO A 149 5.15 17.08 2.13
N GLU A 150 4.13 17.85 2.52
CA GLU A 150 3.59 17.82 3.89
C GLU A 150 2.87 16.49 4.18
N LEU A 151 2.12 15.95 3.22
CA LEU A 151 1.45 14.64 3.33
C LEU A 151 2.47 13.51 3.44
N LEU A 152 3.54 13.55 2.65
CA LEU A 152 4.64 12.58 2.74
C LEU A 152 5.41 12.72 4.06
N GLY A 153 5.58 13.95 4.56
CA GLY A 153 6.14 14.21 5.88
C GLY A 153 5.28 13.62 7.00
N LEU A 154 3.96 13.78 6.95
CA LEU A 154 3.03 13.16 7.89
C LEU A 154 3.07 11.64 7.81
N ALA A 155 3.14 11.06 6.61
CA ALA A 155 3.28 9.61 6.44
C ALA A 155 4.60 9.09 7.06
N LEU A 156 5.69 9.84 6.90
CA LEU A 156 6.97 9.52 7.52
C LEU A 156 6.88 9.58 9.06
N LEU A 157 6.24 10.62 9.60
CA LEU A 157 6.04 10.77 11.05
C LEU A 157 5.16 9.66 11.62
N LEU A 158 4.08 9.29 10.94
CA LEU A 158 3.22 8.15 11.31
C LEU A 158 4.00 6.83 11.31
N ALA A 159 4.84 6.59 10.29
CA ALA A 159 5.68 5.41 10.23
C ALA A 159 6.74 5.38 11.35
N LEU A 160 7.35 6.54 11.65
CA LEU A 160 8.32 6.67 12.74
C LEU A 160 7.66 6.45 14.09
N LEU A 161 6.48 7.04 14.32
CA LEU A 161 5.71 6.87 15.55
C LEU A 161 5.30 5.41 15.75
N GLY A 162 4.83 4.75 14.68
CA GLY A 162 4.54 3.31 14.70
C GLY A 162 5.77 2.46 15.06
N LEU A 163 6.94 2.77 14.48
CA LEU A 163 8.20 2.10 14.82
C LEU A 163 8.60 2.31 16.29
N VAL A 164 8.47 3.54 16.81
CA VAL A 164 8.81 3.86 18.21
C VAL A 164 7.88 3.12 19.19
N PHE A 165 6.56 3.14 18.96
CA PHE A 165 5.61 2.40 19.80
C PHE A 165 5.84 0.90 19.76
N LEU A 166 6.20 0.39 18.58
CA LEU A 166 6.52 -1.01 18.42
C LEU A 166 7.76 -1.41 19.21
N LEU A 167 8.83 -0.64 19.12
CA LEU A 167 10.06 -0.86 19.88
C LEU A 167 9.81 -0.80 21.39
N LEU A 168 9.03 0.19 21.84
CA LEU A 168 8.63 0.33 23.24
C LEU A 168 7.84 -0.90 23.71
N ALA A 169 6.87 -1.36 22.94
CA ALA A 169 6.08 -2.55 23.29
C ALA A 169 6.93 -3.82 23.32
N SER A 170 7.87 -3.98 22.38
CA SER A 170 8.80 -5.12 22.39
C SER A 170 9.83 -5.07 23.52
N SER A 171 10.13 -3.89 24.06
CA SER A 171 11.06 -3.73 25.19
C SER A 171 10.44 -4.02 26.55
N LEU A 172 9.10 -4.10 26.62
CA LEU A 172 8.33 -4.35 27.84
C LEU A 172 7.87 -5.81 27.98
N ALA A 173 8.15 -6.65 26.97
CA ALA A 173 7.87 -8.09 26.93
C ALA A 173 9.17 -8.88 27.15
#